data_AF-A0A1M4YPM1-F1
#
_entry.id   AF-A0A1M4YPM1-F1
#
_cell.length_a   1.000
_cell.length_b   1.000
_cell.length_c   1.000
_cell.angle_alpha   90.00
_cell.angle_beta   90.00
_cell.angle_gamma   90.00
#
_symmetry.space_group_name_H-M   'P 1'
#
loop_
_entity.id
_entity.type
_entity.pdbx_description
1 polymer ?
#
loop_
_entity_poly.entity_id
_entity_poly.type
_entity_poly.pdbx_seq_one_letter_code
_entity_poly.pdbx_strand_id
1 'polypeptide(L)'
;MKRIVILLLFLTIIFSSCIRLPKVEDTNFSDLTNAQKELLIRLIATGYNRGGNYTFEKLIELANENGYGYDDNVLEFYKYFIGEINYTTKTKNLEDVPNYDPVIKNYIKNITEEHFKNDSSNLFLIDYYDEKLPSNSNKLYPALNPIRKTKYEKRENLINKLYSKITEYYNSSSTFKAWFDYYYPDKSLSENDLKNFSEYLVDIAYTYLNSNIELNRLKYTSSDLYPKKIKLNDIPVELILAIIMQESRFFPGSFRAEISNGNIYALSFGLTHVLIDADFLDISNNNIDIGDGNKGESNFDLISYFYLGNNRNEETYFSDWDLITIRGSILYSAIYLDMLYQKLIKYIK
;
A
#
# COMPACT_ATOMS: atom_id res chain seq x y z
N MET A 1 -48.99 -20.03 -31.80
CA MET A 1 -48.65 -18.98 -30.81
C MET A 1 -48.15 -19.52 -29.47
N LYS A 2 -48.94 -20.29 -28.69
CA LYS A 2 -48.52 -20.77 -27.35
C LYS A 2 -47.17 -21.53 -27.32
N ARG A 3 -46.88 -22.37 -28.33
CA ARG A 3 -45.60 -23.11 -28.41
C ARG A 3 -44.38 -22.23 -28.71
N ILE A 4 -44.54 -21.13 -29.44
CA ILE A 4 -43.46 -20.19 -29.77
C ILE A 4 -43.11 -19.32 -28.55
N VAL A 5 -44.12 -18.91 -27.78
CA VAL A 5 -43.93 -18.14 -26.54
C VAL A 5 -43.24 -18.98 -25.46
N ILE A 6 -43.58 -20.28 -25.34
CA ILE A 6 -42.91 -21.21 -24.41
C ILE A 6 -41.45 -21.44 -24.81
N LEU A 7 -41.15 -21.56 -26.12
CA LEU A 7 -39.78 -21.73 -26.61
C LEU A 7 -38.91 -20.48 -26.33
N LEU A 8 -39.47 -19.28 -26.52
CA LEU A 8 -38.82 -18.01 -26.22
C LEU A 8 -38.56 -17.82 -24.72
N LEU A 9 -39.51 -18.21 -23.86
CA LEU A 9 -39.34 -18.19 -22.39
C LEU A 9 -38.29 -19.20 -21.91
N PHE A 10 -38.18 -20.36 -22.55
CA PHE A 10 -37.15 -21.35 -22.22
C PHE A 10 -35.76 -20.89 -22.66
N LEU A 11 -35.66 -20.24 -23.84
CA LEU A 11 -34.42 -19.62 -24.33
C LEU A 11 -33.97 -18.46 -23.45
N THR A 12 -34.87 -17.59 -22.98
CA THR A 12 -34.49 -16.51 -22.04
C THR A 12 -34.05 -17.05 -20.69
N ILE A 13 -34.66 -18.12 -20.16
CA ILE A 13 -34.22 -18.74 -18.89
C ILE A 13 -32.84 -19.40 -19.05
N ILE A 14 -32.53 -20.04 -20.18
CA ILE A 14 -31.22 -20.66 -20.45
C ILE A 14 -30.12 -19.60 -20.68
N PHE A 15 -30.44 -18.47 -21.32
CA PHE A 15 -29.49 -17.36 -21.48
C PHE A 15 -29.37 -16.44 -20.25
N SER A 16 -30.31 -16.50 -19.30
CA SER A 16 -30.26 -15.73 -18.04
C SER A 16 -29.61 -16.47 -16.87
N SER A 17 -29.31 -17.77 -17.01
CA SER A 17 -28.86 -18.63 -15.91
C SER A 17 -27.43 -19.18 -16.06
N CYS A 18 -26.58 -18.50 -16.84
CA CYS A 18 -25.15 -18.82 -16.89
C CYS A 18 -24.30 -17.57 -17.23
N ILE A 19 -24.38 -16.54 -16.38
CA ILE A 19 -23.17 -15.78 -16.09
C ILE A 19 -22.50 -16.56 -14.96
N ARG A 20 -21.57 -17.45 -15.32
CA ARG A 20 -20.49 -17.78 -14.39
C ARG A 20 -19.78 -16.46 -14.15
N LEU A 21 -20.09 -15.81 -13.01
CA LEU A 21 -19.18 -14.86 -12.41
C LEU A 21 -17.82 -15.56 -12.44
N PRO A 22 -16.78 -15.01 -13.08
CA PRO A 22 -15.46 -15.55 -12.86
C PRO A 22 -15.28 -15.49 -11.35
N LYS A 23 -15.16 -16.64 -10.70
CA LYS A 23 -14.64 -16.65 -9.33
C LYS A 23 -13.31 -15.93 -9.46
N VAL A 24 -13.24 -14.71 -8.93
CA VAL A 24 -11.97 -14.14 -8.54
C VAL A 24 -11.43 -15.16 -7.56
N GLU A 25 -10.48 -15.97 -8.02
CA GLU A 25 -9.76 -16.96 -7.21
C GLU A 25 -8.87 -16.18 -6.26
N ASP A 26 -9.50 -15.56 -5.28
CA ASP A 26 -8.88 -15.01 -4.08
C ASP A 26 -8.71 -16.19 -3.10
N THR A 27 -7.95 -17.22 -3.53
CA THR A 27 -7.98 -18.57 -2.93
C THR A 27 -7.59 -18.59 -1.45
N ASN A 28 -6.93 -17.54 -0.98
CA ASN A 28 -6.32 -17.48 0.34
C ASN A 28 -7.20 -16.87 1.42
N PHE A 29 -8.05 -15.91 1.05
CA PHE A 29 -9.08 -15.35 1.93
C PHE A 29 -10.44 -15.99 1.68
N SER A 30 -10.73 -16.51 0.47
CA SER A 30 -12.05 -17.08 0.12
C SER A 30 -12.51 -18.19 1.07
N ASP A 31 -11.57 -18.96 1.60
CA ASP A 31 -11.84 -20.17 2.38
C ASP A 31 -12.09 -19.88 3.87
N LEU A 32 -11.89 -18.63 4.31
CA LEU A 32 -12.09 -18.20 5.69
C LEU A 32 -13.54 -17.75 5.94
N THR A 33 -14.07 -18.07 7.12
CA THR A 33 -15.31 -17.46 7.63
C THR A 33 -15.13 -15.95 7.82
N ASN A 34 -16.23 -15.18 7.86
CA ASN A 34 -16.15 -13.73 8.08
C ASN A 34 -15.41 -13.39 9.39
N ALA A 35 -15.72 -14.09 10.49
CA ALA A 35 -15.02 -13.88 11.75
C ALA A 35 -13.51 -14.13 11.67
N GLN A 36 -13.09 -15.19 10.95
CA GLN A 36 -11.67 -15.48 10.71
C GLN A 36 -10.99 -14.41 9.85
N LYS A 37 -11.67 -13.90 8.81
CA LYS A 37 -11.16 -12.80 7.97
C LYS A 37 -10.96 -11.53 8.78
N GLU A 38 -11.95 -11.14 9.57
CA GLU A 38 -11.88 -9.94 10.40
C GLU A 38 -10.73 -10.03 11.42
N LEU A 39 -10.60 -11.17 12.11
CA LEU A 39 -9.49 -11.40 13.03
C LEU A 39 -8.14 -11.34 12.31
N LEU A 40 -8.01 -12.00 11.16
CA LEU A 40 -6.77 -11.99 10.38
C LEU A 40 -6.38 -10.57 9.95
N ILE A 41 -7.33 -9.80 9.42
CA ILE A 41 -7.09 -8.41 8.98
C ILE A 41 -6.66 -7.54 10.15
N ARG A 42 -7.33 -7.66 11.31
CA ARG A 42 -6.94 -6.91 12.51
C ARG A 42 -5.53 -7.25 12.96
N LEU A 43 -5.16 -8.54 12.99
CA LEU A 43 -3.82 -8.96 13.40
C LEU A 43 -2.74 -8.58 12.38
N ILE A 44 -3.04 -8.64 11.07
CA ILE A 44 -2.16 -8.12 10.02
C ILE A 44 -1.95 -6.61 10.23
N ALA A 45 -3.03 -5.84 10.40
CA ALA A 45 -2.94 -4.40 10.61
C ALA A 45 -2.17 -4.04 11.88
N THR A 46 -2.37 -4.78 12.97
CA THR A 46 -1.58 -4.63 14.21
C THR A 46 -0.11 -4.94 13.99
N GLY A 47 0.22 -6.04 13.30
CA GLY A 47 1.61 -6.36 12.95
C GLY A 47 2.24 -5.36 12.00
N TYR A 48 1.46 -4.80 11.08
CA TYR A 48 1.91 -3.77 10.13
C TYR A 48 2.38 -2.51 10.88
N ASN A 49 1.56 -2.02 11.82
CA ASN A 49 1.80 -0.78 12.55
C ASN A 49 2.75 -0.94 13.75
N ARG A 50 2.61 -2.02 14.54
CA ARG A 50 3.35 -2.21 15.79
C ARG A 50 4.60 -3.08 15.64
N GLY A 51 4.72 -3.83 14.54
CA GLY A 51 5.86 -4.68 14.23
C GLY A 51 5.49 -6.16 14.05
N GLY A 52 5.89 -6.75 12.93
CA GLY A 52 5.54 -8.12 12.55
C GLY A 52 6.28 -9.22 13.31
N ASN A 53 7.32 -8.87 14.06
CA ASN A 53 8.11 -9.85 14.82
C ASN A 53 7.41 -10.35 16.09
N TYR A 54 6.35 -9.67 16.56
CA TYR A 54 5.59 -10.13 17.73
C TYR A 54 4.95 -11.52 17.51
N THR A 55 4.74 -12.25 18.60
CA THR A 55 4.02 -13.53 18.55
C THR A 55 2.53 -13.31 18.28
N PHE A 56 1.83 -14.37 17.89
CA PHE A 56 0.38 -14.32 17.67
C PHE A 56 -0.38 -13.82 18.91
N GLU A 57 -0.03 -14.33 20.09
CA GLU A 57 -0.66 -13.96 21.36
C GLU A 57 -0.40 -12.49 21.70
N LYS A 58 0.82 -12.00 21.45
CA LYS A 58 1.15 -10.59 21.68
C LYS A 58 0.41 -9.67 20.73
N LEU A 59 0.24 -10.07 19.46
CA LEU A 59 -0.56 -9.29 18.50
C LEU A 59 -2.04 -9.24 18.89
N ILE A 60 -2.60 -10.32 19.44
CA ILE A 60 -3.96 -10.31 20.02
C ILE A 60 -4.04 -9.35 21.21
N GLU A 61 -3.06 -9.39 22.12
CA GLU A 61 -3.02 -8.49 23.28
C GLU A 61 -3.00 -7.03 22.82
N LEU A 62 -2.11 -6.68 21.87
CA LEU A 62 -2.00 -5.33 21.31
C LEU A 62 -3.26 -4.89 20.57
N ALA A 63 -3.89 -5.77 19.80
CA ALA A 63 -5.13 -5.46 19.08
C ALA A 63 -6.32 -5.20 20.03
N ASN A 64 -6.25 -5.66 21.28
CA ASN A 64 -7.27 -5.43 22.31
C ASN A 64 -6.83 -4.39 23.35
N GLU A 65 -5.70 -3.71 23.13
CA GLU A 65 -5.20 -2.66 24.02
C GLU A 65 -6.16 -1.46 24.00
N ASN A 66 -6.55 -0.97 25.19
CA ASN A 66 -7.47 0.15 25.29
C ASN A 66 -6.90 1.40 24.61
N GLY A 67 -7.65 1.99 23.68
CA GLY A 67 -7.25 3.19 22.96
C GLY A 67 -6.44 2.95 21.68
N TYR A 68 -6.04 1.70 21.41
CA TYR A 68 -5.50 1.33 20.10
C TYR A 68 -6.65 1.19 19.09
N GLY A 69 -6.55 1.88 17.94
CA GLY A 69 -7.62 1.90 16.93
C GLY A 69 -7.16 1.75 15.49
N TYR A 70 -5.86 1.50 15.26
CA TYR A 70 -5.33 1.38 13.90
C TYR A 70 -5.92 0.16 13.18
N ASP A 71 -5.99 -0.99 13.84
CA ASP A 71 -6.52 -2.24 13.29
C ASP A 71 -8.03 -2.13 12.99
N ASP A 72 -8.79 -1.51 13.89
CA ASP A 72 -10.21 -1.21 13.69
C ASP A 72 -10.42 -0.29 12.46
N ASN A 73 -9.57 0.73 12.29
CA ASN A 73 -9.65 1.62 11.13
C ASN A 73 -9.38 0.87 9.83
N VAL A 74 -8.31 0.06 9.78
CA VAL A 74 -7.98 -0.73 8.59
C VAL A 74 -9.09 -1.73 8.27
N LEU A 75 -9.66 -2.38 9.28
CA LEU A 75 -10.79 -3.29 9.07
C LEU A 75 -12.01 -2.56 8.49
N GLU A 76 -12.35 -1.39 9.02
CA GLU A 76 -13.48 -0.59 8.51
C GLU A 76 -13.24 -0.12 7.07
N PHE A 77 -12.02 0.32 6.74
CA PHE A 77 -11.66 0.71 5.38
C PHE A 77 -11.66 -0.49 4.42
N TYR A 78 -11.20 -1.65 4.87
CA TYR A 78 -11.30 -2.89 4.10
C TYR A 78 -12.77 -3.22 3.80
N LYS A 79 -13.64 -3.21 4.82
CA LYS A 79 -15.09 -3.40 4.68
C LYS A 79 -15.72 -2.41 3.71
N TYR A 80 -15.27 -1.16 3.74
CA TYR A 80 -15.67 -0.14 2.78
C TYR A 80 -15.27 -0.55 1.36
N PHE A 81 -14.03 -0.94 1.12
CA PHE A 81 -13.57 -1.33 -0.23
C PHE A 81 -14.27 -2.57 -0.77
N ILE A 82 -14.49 -3.61 0.04
CA ILE A 82 -15.24 -4.81 -0.40
C ILE A 82 -16.74 -4.54 -0.57
N GLY A 83 -17.28 -3.48 0.04
CA GLY A 83 -18.69 -3.07 -0.12
C GLY A 83 -19.65 -3.64 0.90
N GLU A 84 -19.13 -4.09 2.05
CA GLU A 84 -19.97 -4.42 3.20
C GLU A 84 -20.56 -3.16 3.85
N ILE A 85 -19.85 -2.04 3.75
CA ILE A 85 -20.31 -0.72 4.21
C ILE A 85 -20.13 0.34 3.12
N ASN A 86 -20.97 1.38 3.16
CA ASN A 86 -20.96 2.48 2.18
C ASN A 86 -20.28 3.75 2.69
N TYR A 87 -20.04 3.85 4.00
CA TYR A 87 -19.44 5.01 4.64
C TYR A 87 -18.53 4.56 5.77
N THR A 88 -17.48 5.34 6.03
CA THR A 88 -16.54 5.12 7.13
C THR A 88 -16.72 6.25 8.13
N THR A 89 -16.83 5.93 9.41
CA THR A 89 -16.93 6.89 10.52
C THR A 89 -15.59 7.15 11.20
N LYS A 90 -14.58 6.31 10.93
CA LYS A 90 -13.24 6.48 11.48
C LYS A 90 -12.54 7.67 10.85
N THR A 91 -12.18 8.63 11.69
CA THR A 91 -11.20 9.66 11.38
C THR A 91 -9.82 9.16 11.80
N LYS A 92 -8.77 9.58 11.08
CA LYS A 92 -7.41 9.47 11.64
C LYS A 92 -7.42 10.36 12.90
N ASN A 93 -7.09 9.83 14.08
CA ASN A 93 -6.73 10.69 15.21
C ASN A 93 -5.40 11.35 14.85
N LEU A 94 -5.48 12.50 14.18
CA LEU A 94 -4.32 13.29 13.77
C LEU A 94 -3.78 14.07 14.97
N GLU A 95 -3.15 13.36 15.91
CA GLU A 95 -1.93 13.92 16.52
C GLU A 95 -0.76 13.84 15.52
N ASP A 96 -0.91 13.08 14.43
CA ASP A 96 -0.09 13.09 13.20
C ASP A 96 -0.27 14.40 12.39
N VAL A 97 -0.09 15.56 13.03
CA VAL A 97 0.30 16.74 12.27
C VAL A 97 1.59 16.31 11.57
N PRO A 98 1.70 16.37 10.24
CA PRO A 98 2.99 16.14 9.60
C PRO A 98 3.98 17.05 10.32
N ASN A 99 5.01 16.44 10.90
CA ASN A 99 6.20 17.18 11.30
C ASN A 99 6.79 17.67 9.99
N TYR A 100 6.24 18.78 9.50
CA TYR A 100 6.52 19.37 8.22
C TYR A 100 7.96 19.80 8.27
N ASP A 101 8.82 18.90 7.80
CA ASP A 101 10.24 19.16 7.69
C ASP A 101 10.54 19.61 6.25
N PRO A 102 10.93 20.89 6.05
CA PRO A 102 11.23 21.39 4.73
C PRO A 102 12.40 20.66 4.05
N VAL A 103 13.35 20.12 4.82
CA VAL A 103 14.50 19.37 4.29
C VAL A 103 14.01 18.07 3.67
N ILE A 104 13.18 17.32 4.39
CA ILE A 104 12.60 16.07 3.88
C ILE A 104 11.67 16.34 2.69
N LYS A 105 10.84 17.38 2.77
CA LYS A 105 10.01 17.79 1.63
C LYS A 105 10.87 18.04 0.40
N ASN A 106 11.89 18.88 0.52
CA ASN A 106 12.74 19.26 -0.61
C ASN A 106 13.48 18.05 -1.17
N TYR A 107 13.90 17.13 -0.32
CA TYR A 107 14.48 15.85 -0.76
C TYR A 107 13.53 15.06 -1.66
N ILE A 108 12.29 14.82 -1.20
CA ILE A 108 11.26 14.11 -1.97
C ILE A 108 10.93 14.86 -3.27
N LYS A 109 10.82 16.21 -3.22
CA LYS A 109 10.56 17.03 -4.42
C LYS A 109 11.68 16.90 -5.45
N ASN A 110 12.94 16.94 -5.02
CA ASN A 110 14.06 16.80 -5.94
C ASN A 110 14.02 15.44 -6.65
N ILE A 111 13.76 14.35 -5.92
CA ILE A 111 13.61 13.01 -6.50
C ILE A 111 12.47 12.99 -7.53
N THR A 112 11.28 13.43 -7.12
CA THR A 112 10.05 13.28 -7.91
C THR A 112 9.94 14.25 -9.09
N GLU A 113 10.48 15.46 -8.97
CA GLU A 113 10.36 16.48 -10.02
C GLU A 113 11.60 16.56 -10.93
N GLU A 114 12.79 16.22 -10.44
CA GLU A 114 14.03 16.34 -11.22
C GLU A 114 14.52 15.01 -11.79
N HIS A 115 14.29 13.89 -11.07
CA HIS A 115 14.85 12.59 -11.43
C HIS A 115 13.84 11.65 -12.09
N PHE A 116 12.60 11.59 -11.59
CA PHE A 116 11.54 10.79 -12.20
C PHE A 116 11.03 11.51 -13.48
N LYS A 117 11.72 11.28 -14.59
CA LYS A 117 11.39 11.88 -15.90
C LYS A 117 10.34 11.03 -16.62
N ASN A 118 9.11 11.09 -16.12
CA ASN A 118 7.98 10.41 -16.74
C ASN A 118 6.96 11.46 -17.21
N ASP A 119 6.87 11.74 -18.50
CA ASP A 119 5.82 12.62 -19.09
C ASP A 119 4.73 11.77 -19.78
N SER A 120 4.49 10.53 -19.30
CA SER A 120 3.60 9.58 -19.99
C SER A 120 2.14 9.69 -19.58
N SER A 121 1.85 10.36 -18.47
CA SER A 121 0.49 10.66 -18.03
C SER A 121 0.08 12.07 -18.48
N ASN A 122 -1.23 12.30 -18.52
CA ASN A 122 -1.78 13.65 -18.67
C ASN A 122 -1.89 14.37 -17.31
N LEU A 123 -1.46 13.73 -16.23
CA LEU A 123 -1.56 14.24 -14.86
C LEU A 123 -0.19 14.21 -14.18
N PHE A 124 0.34 15.40 -13.90
CA PHE A 124 1.66 15.60 -13.28
C PHE A 124 1.82 14.81 -11.96
N LEU A 125 0.74 14.64 -11.18
CA LEU A 125 0.80 13.92 -9.91
C LEU A 125 1.08 12.42 -10.10
N ILE A 126 0.67 11.84 -11.23
CA ILE A 126 1.03 10.45 -11.56
C ILE A 126 2.47 10.41 -12.03
N ASP A 127 2.83 11.31 -12.94
CA ASP A 127 4.16 11.42 -13.54
C ASP A 127 5.27 11.53 -12.50
N TYR A 128 5.09 12.41 -11.51
CA TYR A 128 6.04 12.61 -10.41
C TYR A 128 6.23 11.40 -9.49
N TYR A 129 5.35 10.40 -9.52
CA TYR A 129 5.38 9.28 -8.57
C TYR A 129 5.28 7.89 -9.24
N ASP A 130 5.28 7.81 -10.58
CA ASP A 130 5.21 6.55 -11.33
C ASP A 130 6.54 6.21 -12.01
N GLU A 131 7.62 6.12 -11.25
CA GLU A 131 8.89 5.61 -11.77
C GLU A 131 8.95 4.07 -11.71
N LYS A 132 9.68 3.45 -12.64
CA LYS A 132 9.88 1.99 -12.64
C LYS A 132 10.83 1.59 -11.51
N LEU A 133 10.64 0.38 -11.00
CA LEU A 133 11.47 -0.18 -9.94
C LEU A 133 12.63 -1.02 -10.48
N PRO A 134 13.80 -0.99 -9.85
CA PRO A 134 14.27 0.07 -8.96
C PRO A 134 14.50 1.39 -9.71
N SER A 135 14.19 2.50 -9.05
CA SER A 135 14.12 3.87 -9.60
C SER A 135 15.48 4.59 -9.61
N ASN A 136 16.48 4.08 -8.89
CA ASN A 136 17.85 4.59 -8.85
C ASN A 136 18.91 3.48 -9.04
N SER A 137 18.72 2.61 -10.02
CA SER A 137 19.70 1.55 -10.32
C SER A 137 19.79 1.21 -11.79
N ASN A 138 21.00 0.84 -12.24
CA ASN A 138 21.22 0.32 -13.58
C ASN A 138 20.68 -1.12 -13.76
N LYS A 139 20.35 -1.82 -12.65
CA LYS A 139 19.85 -3.19 -12.71
C LYS A 139 18.35 -3.19 -12.93
N LEU A 140 17.92 -3.71 -14.09
CA LEU A 140 16.51 -3.82 -14.42
C LEU A 140 15.87 -5.06 -13.79
N TYR A 141 14.68 -4.88 -13.22
CA TYR A 141 13.82 -5.97 -12.74
C TYR A 141 12.46 -5.94 -13.47
N PRO A 142 12.39 -6.39 -14.74
CA PRO A 142 11.15 -6.35 -15.51
C PRO A 142 9.99 -7.10 -14.83
N ALA A 143 10.30 -8.18 -14.12
CA ALA A 143 9.30 -8.96 -13.38
C ALA A 143 8.62 -8.15 -12.27
N LEU A 144 9.30 -7.15 -11.70
CA LEU A 144 8.75 -6.27 -10.66
C LEU A 144 8.03 -5.05 -11.23
N ASN A 145 7.95 -4.91 -12.56
CA ASN A 145 7.23 -3.82 -13.23
C ASN A 145 6.14 -4.39 -14.15
N PRO A 146 5.12 -5.03 -13.57
CA PRO A 146 4.06 -5.63 -14.37
C PRO A 146 3.31 -4.58 -15.19
N ILE A 147 2.87 -4.99 -16.38
CA ILE A 147 2.07 -4.14 -17.27
C ILE A 147 0.72 -3.89 -16.62
N ARG A 148 0.32 -2.61 -16.54
CA ARG A 148 -0.93 -2.16 -15.93
C ARG A 148 -2.14 -2.89 -16.51
N LYS A 149 -2.93 -3.52 -15.65
CA LYS A 149 -4.21 -4.16 -15.96
C LYS A 149 -5.36 -3.20 -15.70
N THR A 150 -6.20 -2.98 -16.72
CA THR A 150 -7.35 -2.07 -16.67
C THR A 150 -8.69 -2.77 -16.93
N LYS A 151 -8.70 -4.10 -17.00
CA LYS A 151 -9.90 -4.91 -17.28
C LYS A 151 -10.03 -6.01 -16.23
N TYR A 152 -10.91 -5.81 -15.25
CA TYR A 152 -11.24 -6.76 -14.19
C TYR A 152 -12.59 -6.42 -13.57
N GLU A 153 -13.27 -7.42 -13.00
CA GLU A 153 -14.69 -7.35 -12.59
C GLU A 153 -14.99 -6.22 -11.60
N LYS A 154 -14.14 -6.05 -10.58
CA LYS A 154 -14.36 -5.09 -9.49
C LYS A 154 -13.88 -3.66 -9.80
N ARG A 155 -13.32 -3.41 -11.00
CA ARG A 155 -12.63 -2.16 -11.36
C ARG A 155 -13.42 -0.90 -11.03
N GLU A 156 -14.61 -0.76 -11.63
CA GLU A 156 -15.42 0.45 -11.49
C GLU A 156 -15.85 0.71 -10.04
N ASN A 157 -16.17 -0.35 -9.29
CA ASN A 157 -16.56 -0.22 -7.89
C ASN A 157 -15.41 0.31 -7.02
N LEU A 158 -14.21 -0.26 -7.17
CA LEU A 158 -13.04 0.17 -6.41
C LEU A 158 -12.62 1.60 -6.78
N ILE A 159 -12.65 1.94 -8.07
CA ILE A 159 -12.36 3.30 -8.57
C ILE A 159 -13.33 4.30 -7.95
N ASN A 160 -14.64 4.03 -8.02
CA ASN A 160 -15.66 4.95 -7.49
C ASN A 160 -15.50 5.19 -5.99
N LYS A 161 -15.17 4.15 -5.23
CA LYS A 161 -14.93 4.25 -3.78
C LYS A 161 -13.68 5.07 -3.46
N LEU A 162 -12.57 4.76 -4.12
CA LEU A 162 -11.32 5.48 -3.91
C LEU A 162 -11.46 6.95 -4.36
N TYR A 163 -12.09 7.20 -5.50
CA TYR A 163 -12.41 8.54 -5.98
C TYR A 163 -13.29 9.32 -4.99
N SER A 164 -14.35 8.69 -4.45
CA SER A 164 -15.19 9.32 -3.43
C SER A 164 -14.36 9.76 -2.22
N LYS A 165 -13.41 8.93 -1.77
CA LYS A 165 -12.58 9.24 -0.59
C LYS A 165 -11.50 10.27 -0.88
N ILE A 166 -10.84 10.21 -2.02
CA ILE A 166 -9.87 11.23 -2.42
C ILE A 166 -10.56 12.59 -2.56
N THR A 167 -11.74 12.65 -3.18
CA THR A 167 -12.52 13.89 -3.29
C THR A 167 -12.96 14.43 -1.93
N GLU A 168 -13.43 13.56 -1.03
CA GLU A 168 -13.72 13.93 0.36
C GLU A 168 -12.49 14.55 1.04
N TYR A 169 -11.32 13.91 0.91
CA TYR A 169 -10.08 14.37 1.55
C TYR A 169 -9.45 15.59 0.90
N TYR A 170 -9.66 15.80 -0.40
CA TYR A 170 -9.21 16.98 -1.12
C TYR A 170 -10.07 18.22 -0.80
N ASN A 171 -11.38 18.02 -0.63
CA ASN A 171 -12.34 19.10 -0.39
C ASN A 171 -12.48 19.47 1.10
N SER A 172 -12.09 18.57 2.00
CA SER A 172 -11.87 18.92 3.40
C SER A 172 -10.43 19.43 3.56
N SER A 173 -10.16 20.32 4.51
CA SER A 173 -8.77 20.66 4.92
C SER A 173 -8.08 19.49 5.65
N SER A 174 -8.40 18.26 5.24
CA SER A 174 -7.86 17.02 5.79
C SER A 174 -6.51 16.67 5.14
N THR A 175 -5.94 15.54 5.56
CA THR A 175 -4.55 15.14 5.29
C THR A 175 -4.14 15.16 3.82
N PHE A 176 -4.98 14.68 2.88
CA PHE A 176 -4.61 14.72 1.45
C PHE A 176 -4.43 16.16 0.98
N LYS A 177 -5.42 17.04 1.23
CA LYS A 177 -5.35 18.45 0.84
C LYS A 177 -4.19 19.17 1.52
N ALA A 178 -3.99 18.93 2.81
CA ALA A 178 -2.91 19.52 3.58
C ALA A 178 -1.53 19.16 3.01
N TRP A 179 -1.30 17.89 2.69
CA TRP A 179 -0.07 17.47 2.01
C TRP A 179 0.07 18.06 0.61
N PHE A 180 -1.01 18.04 -0.17
CA PHE A 180 -1.00 18.60 -1.52
C PHE A 180 -0.61 20.08 -1.51
N ASP A 181 -1.21 20.88 -0.62
CA ASP A 181 -0.91 22.32 -0.49
C ASP A 181 0.51 22.57 0.05
N TYR A 182 1.04 21.66 0.88
CA TYR A 182 2.40 21.76 1.39
C TYR A 182 3.46 21.56 0.29
N TYR A 183 3.21 20.66 -0.66
CA TYR A 183 4.09 20.39 -1.79
C TYR A 183 3.88 21.33 -2.98
N TYR A 184 2.61 21.65 -3.26
CA TYR A 184 2.16 22.32 -4.47
C TYR A 184 1.18 23.48 -4.17
N PRO A 185 1.61 24.51 -3.40
CA PRO A 185 0.73 25.59 -2.98
C PRO A 185 0.12 26.40 -4.15
N ASP A 186 0.79 26.39 -5.31
CA ASP A 186 0.38 27.12 -6.51
C ASP A 186 -0.32 26.22 -7.55
N LYS A 187 -0.61 24.96 -7.23
CA LYS A 187 -1.32 24.03 -8.13
C LYS A 187 -2.71 23.70 -7.58
N SER A 188 -3.56 23.16 -8.44
CA SER A 188 -4.85 22.58 -8.06
C SER A 188 -5.12 21.33 -8.88
N LEU A 189 -5.98 20.46 -8.37
CA LEU A 189 -6.45 19.26 -9.05
C LEU A 189 -7.92 19.45 -9.40
N SER A 190 -8.26 19.23 -10.67
CA SER A 190 -9.64 19.19 -11.12
C SER A 190 -10.31 17.87 -10.71
N GLU A 191 -11.63 17.82 -10.85
CA GLU A 191 -12.40 16.59 -10.66
C GLU A 191 -11.88 15.43 -11.53
N ASN A 192 -11.52 15.75 -12.78
CA ASN A 192 -10.97 14.79 -13.73
C ASN A 192 -9.58 14.30 -13.31
N ASP A 193 -8.76 15.16 -12.70
CA ASP A 193 -7.44 14.77 -12.19
C ASP A 193 -7.58 13.81 -11.01
N LEU A 194 -8.46 14.11 -10.06
CA LEU A 194 -8.74 13.22 -8.93
C LEU A 194 -9.27 11.86 -9.40
N LYS A 195 -10.15 11.85 -10.41
CA LYS A 195 -10.63 10.62 -11.03
C LYS A 195 -9.49 9.85 -11.70
N ASN A 196 -8.69 10.48 -12.56
CA ASN A 196 -7.57 9.83 -13.25
C ASN A 196 -6.54 9.25 -12.27
N PHE A 197 -6.22 9.99 -11.20
CA PHE A 197 -5.36 9.51 -10.13
C PHE A 197 -5.95 8.30 -9.41
N SER A 198 -7.27 8.33 -9.17
CA SER A 198 -7.98 7.22 -8.54
C SER A 198 -7.97 5.96 -9.41
N GLU A 199 -8.25 6.11 -10.71
CA GLU A 199 -8.15 5.00 -11.68
C GLU A 199 -6.75 4.40 -11.69
N TYR A 200 -5.73 5.28 -11.71
CA TYR A 200 -4.34 4.87 -11.72
C TYR A 200 -3.96 4.04 -10.49
N LEU A 201 -4.25 4.53 -9.29
CA LEU A 201 -3.91 3.84 -8.04
C LEU A 201 -4.58 2.46 -7.95
N VAL A 202 -5.88 2.37 -8.25
CA VAL A 202 -6.60 1.08 -8.19
C VAL A 202 -6.04 0.11 -9.24
N ASP A 203 -5.80 0.56 -10.47
CA ASP A 203 -5.29 -0.30 -11.53
C ASP A 203 -3.88 -0.81 -11.22
N ILE A 204 -2.99 0.01 -10.64
CA ILE A 204 -1.65 -0.45 -10.24
C ILE A 204 -1.72 -1.40 -9.04
N ALA A 205 -2.50 -1.09 -8.01
CA ALA A 205 -2.68 -1.98 -6.86
C ALA A 205 -3.21 -3.36 -7.30
N TYR A 206 -4.24 -3.36 -8.15
CA TYR A 206 -4.76 -4.59 -8.76
C TYR A 206 -3.72 -5.31 -9.61
N THR A 207 -2.91 -4.58 -10.37
CA THR A 207 -1.88 -5.17 -11.23
C THR A 207 -0.86 -5.97 -10.42
N TYR A 208 -0.34 -5.42 -9.32
CA TYR A 208 0.61 -6.13 -8.46
C TYR A 208 -0.02 -7.32 -7.74
N LEU A 209 -1.16 -7.13 -7.10
CA LEU A 209 -1.81 -8.15 -6.30
C LEU A 209 -2.55 -9.22 -7.12
N ASN A 210 -2.66 -9.02 -8.43
CA ASN A 210 -3.13 -10.05 -9.35
C ASN A 210 -2.03 -10.47 -10.35
N SER A 211 -0.77 -10.30 -9.97
CA SER A 211 0.39 -10.78 -10.74
C SER A 211 0.87 -12.14 -10.23
N ASN A 212 1.65 -12.85 -11.04
CA ASN A 212 2.34 -14.08 -10.62
C ASN A 212 3.74 -13.76 -10.06
N ILE A 213 3.93 -12.59 -9.45
CA ILE A 213 5.21 -12.22 -8.85
C ILE A 213 5.40 -13.06 -7.59
N GLU A 214 6.45 -13.88 -7.61
CA GLU A 214 6.91 -14.65 -6.46
C GLU A 214 8.37 -14.27 -6.13
N LEU A 215 8.66 -14.05 -4.85
CA LEU A 215 10.01 -13.72 -4.39
C LEU A 215 10.52 -14.80 -3.44
N ASN A 216 11.61 -15.47 -3.81
CA ASN A 216 12.25 -16.42 -2.92
C ASN A 216 13.13 -15.68 -1.92
N ARG A 217 13.12 -16.14 -0.67
CA ARG A 217 14.01 -15.61 0.37
C ARG A 217 15.46 -15.89 -0.01
N LEU A 218 16.25 -14.83 -0.14
CA LEU A 218 17.64 -14.85 -0.60
C LEU A 218 18.63 -15.20 0.52
N LYS A 219 18.21 -15.03 1.78
CA LYS A 219 19.05 -15.21 2.97
C LYS A 219 18.37 -16.17 3.95
N TYR A 220 19.17 -16.94 4.69
CA TYR A 220 18.64 -17.82 5.72
C TYR A 220 18.28 -17.01 6.98
N THR A 221 17.17 -17.36 7.61
CA THR A 221 16.79 -16.87 8.94
C THR A 221 15.89 -17.91 9.62
N SER A 222 15.96 -17.95 10.94
CA SER A 222 15.08 -18.74 11.81
C SER A 222 13.80 -18.01 12.19
N SER A 223 13.68 -16.72 11.89
CA SER A 223 12.46 -15.95 12.16
C SER A 223 11.29 -16.44 11.30
N ASP A 224 10.12 -16.57 11.93
CA ASP A 224 8.89 -17.01 11.30
C ASP A 224 8.20 -15.91 10.48
N LEU A 225 8.59 -14.65 10.66
CA LEU A 225 8.11 -13.51 9.88
C LEU A 225 8.59 -13.54 8.43
N TYR A 226 9.72 -14.18 8.14
CA TYR A 226 10.32 -14.20 6.80
C TYR A 226 10.10 -15.56 6.14
N PRO A 227 8.96 -15.81 5.48
CA PRO A 227 8.70 -17.08 4.81
C PRO A 227 9.72 -17.36 3.69
N LYS A 228 9.80 -18.62 3.25
CA LYS A 228 10.72 -19.01 2.17
C LYS A 228 10.37 -18.37 0.84
N LYS A 229 9.09 -18.06 0.62
CA LYS A 229 8.57 -17.52 -0.63
C LYS A 229 7.47 -16.52 -0.30
N ILE A 230 7.51 -15.38 -0.97
CA ILE A 230 6.46 -14.37 -0.99
C ILE A 230 5.66 -14.49 -2.27
N LYS A 231 4.35 -14.28 -2.18
CA LYS A 231 3.43 -14.23 -3.31
C LYS A 231 2.54 -13.00 -3.20
N LEU A 232 2.66 -12.09 -4.15
CA LEU A 232 1.90 -10.83 -4.06
C LEU A 232 0.39 -11.04 -4.22
N ASN A 233 -0.03 -12.14 -4.84
CA ASN A 233 -1.45 -12.48 -5.02
C ASN A 233 -2.08 -13.21 -3.83
N ASP A 234 -1.36 -13.36 -2.72
CA ASP A 234 -1.93 -13.86 -1.48
C ASP A 234 -2.73 -12.77 -0.73
N ILE A 235 -2.56 -11.49 -1.10
CA ILE A 235 -3.14 -10.31 -0.45
C ILE A 235 -4.24 -9.69 -1.33
N PRO A 236 -5.45 -9.44 -0.78
CA PRO A 236 -6.53 -8.82 -1.54
C PRO A 236 -6.26 -7.33 -1.77
N VAL A 237 -6.71 -6.84 -2.92
CA VAL A 237 -6.56 -5.43 -3.34
C VAL A 237 -7.20 -4.48 -2.34
N GLU A 238 -8.32 -4.86 -1.78
CA GLU A 238 -9.05 -4.07 -0.81
C GLU A 238 -8.25 -3.84 0.49
N LEU A 239 -7.37 -4.78 0.87
CA LEU A 239 -6.53 -4.63 2.06
C LEU A 239 -5.39 -3.64 1.85
N ILE A 240 -4.70 -3.68 0.70
CA ILE A 240 -3.65 -2.69 0.43
C ILE A 240 -4.23 -1.29 0.30
N LEU A 241 -5.41 -1.15 -0.32
CA LEU A 241 -6.10 0.14 -0.41
C LEU A 241 -6.53 0.65 0.98
N ALA A 242 -6.93 -0.24 1.88
CA ALA A 242 -7.23 0.11 3.27
C ALA A 242 -5.98 0.58 4.04
N ILE A 243 -4.82 -0.06 3.84
CA ILE A 243 -3.54 0.39 4.40
C ILE A 243 -3.16 1.77 3.84
N ILE A 244 -3.20 1.96 2.52
CA ILE A 244 -2.92 3.26 1.90
C ILE A 244 -3.84 4.35 2.45
N MET A 245 -5.13 4.04 2.57
CA MET A 245 -6.11 4.94 3.15
C MET A 245 -5.69 5.34 4.57
N GLN A 246 -5.36 4.37 5.42
CA GLN A 246 -4.98 4.59 6.82
C GLN A 246 -3.68 5.39 6.98
N GLU A 247 -2.67 5.08 6.17
CA GLU A 247 -1.33 5.64 6.31
C GLU A 247 -1.23 7.07 5.74
N SER A 248 -1.48 7.20 4.44
CA SER A 248 -1.21 8.43 3.67
C SER A 248 -2.46 9.21 3.28
N ARG A 249 -3.65 8.62 3.49
CA ARG A 249 -4.90 9.12 2.91
C ARG A 249 -4.77 9.35 1.39
N PHE A 250 -3.99 8.48 0.73
CA PHE A 250 -3.71 8.45 -0.71
C PHE A 250 -2.76 9.52 -1.26
N PHE A 251 -2.11 10.35 -0.44
CA PHE A 251 -1.11 11.28 -0.97
C PHE A 251 0.27 10.61 -1.10
N PRO A 252 0.87 10.50 -2.30
CA PRO A 252 2.07 9.70 -2.50
C PRO A 252 3.36 10.38 -1.98
N GLY A 253 3.36 11.70 -1.77
CA GLY A 253 4.50 12.42 -1.19
C GLY A 253 4.48 12.52 0.33
N SER A 254 3.57 11.82 1.02
CA SER A 254 3.47 11.92 2.48
C SER A 254 4.67 11.26 3.14
N PHE A 255 5.09 11.81 4.28
CA PHE A 255 6.16 11.24 5.09
C PHE A 255 5.87 11.35 6.59
N ARG A 256 6.48 10.47 7.39
CA ARG A 256 6.48 10.55 8.86
C ARG A 256 7.90 10.37 9.36
N ALA A 257 8.31 11.23 10.28
CA ALA A 257 9.60 11.17 10.95
C ALA A 257 9.43 10.60 12.36
N GLU A 258 10.24 9.60 12.70
CA GLU A 258 10.38 9.09 14.05
C GLU A 258 11.51 9.85 14.75
N ILE A 259 11.17 10.57 15.83
CA ILE A 259 12.10 11.47 16.51
C ILE A 259 12.45 10.91 17.88
N SER A 260 13.74 10.84 18.19
CA SER A 260 14.26 10.48 19.50
C SER A 260 15.45 11.37 19.83
N ASN A 261 15.48 11.94 21.04
CA ASN A 261 16.55 12.84 21.49
C ASN A 261 16.85 14.02 20.55
N GLY A 262 15.85 14.49 19.80
CA GLY A 262 15.99 15.59 18.83
C GLY A 262 16.49 15.19 17.45
N ASN A 263 16.80 13.91 17.23
CA ASN A 263 17.21 13.38 15.93
C ASN A 263 16.09 12.57 15.29
N ILE A 264 15.96 12.68 13.97
CA ILE A 264 15.13 11.81 13.15
C ILE A 264 15.92 10.53 12.91
N TYR A 265 15.57 9.45 13.61
CA TYR A 265 16.29 8.16 13.50
C TYR A 265 15.68 7.23 12.45
N ALA A 266 14.40 7.42 12.10
CA ALA A 266 13.75 6.69 11.03
C ALA A 266 12.72 7.56 10.30
N LEU A 267 12.50 7.24 9.04
CA LEU A 267 11.52 7.90 8.18
C LEU A 267 10.60 6.86 7.55
N SER A 268 9.39 7.25 7.23
CA SER A 268 8.54 6.47 6.33
C SER A 268 8.00 7.37 5.23
N PHE A 269 7.94 6.83 4.03
CA PHE A 269 7.54 7.55 2.82
C PHE A 269 6.36 6.88 2.12
N GLY A 270 5.73 7.66 1.25
CA GLY A 270 4.87 7.12 0.24
C GLY A 270 3.47 6.79 0.73
N LEU A 271 2.75 6.05 -0.11
CA LEU A 271 1.35 5.72 0.11
C LEU A 271 1.15 4.82 1.34
N THR A 272 2.14 4.00 1.67
CA THR A 272 2.03 2.91 2.64
C THR A 272 2.93 3.07 3.86
N HIS A 273 3.72 4.15 3.92
CA HIS A 273 4.58 4.48 5.06
C HIS A 273 5.43 3.30 5.58
N VAL A 274 6.14 2.64 4.66
CA VAL A 274 7.16 1.65 5.04
C VAL A 274 8.34 2.39 5.67
N LEU A 275 8.75 1.98 6.87
CA LEU A 275 9.87 2.58 7.58
C LEU A 275 11.21 2.22 6.94
N ILE A 276 12.06 3.22 6.84
CA ILE A 276 13.48 3.16 6.49
C ILE A 276 14.27 3.83 7.61
N ASP A 277 15.45 3.29 7.90
CA ASP A 277 16.37 3.90 8.84
C ASP A 277 16.97 5.20 8.25
N ALA A 278 17.02 6.27 9.06
CA ALA A 278 17.35 7.59 8.55
C ALA A 278 18.81 7.70 8.04
N ASP A 279 19.71 6.83 8.52
CA ASP A 279 21.12 6.79 8.12
C ASP A 279 21.33 6.20 6.71
N PHE A 280 20.27 5.70 6.06
CA PHE A 280 20.33 5.30 4.64
C PHE A 280 20.14 6.46 3.67
N LEU A 281 19.46 7.53 4.09
CA LEU A 281 19.12 8.60 3.17
C LEU A 281 20.33 9.47 2.89
N ASP A 282 20.52 9.87 1.63
CA ASP A 282 21.60 10.77 1.23
C ASP A 282 21.61 12.09 2.02
N ILE A 283 20.43 12.56 2.44
CA ILE A 283 20.29 13.80 3.23
C ILE A 283 20.85 13.69 4.65
N SER A 284 21.00 12.50 5.22
CA SER A 284 21.62 12.31 6.56
C SER A 284 23.07 12.80 6.59
N ASN A 285 23.81 12.64 5.49
CA ASN A 285 25.21 13.07 5.39
C ASN A 285 25.41 14.58 5.53
N ASN A 286 24.35 15.37 5.27
CA ASN A 286 24.41 16.83 5.24
C ASN A 286 23.57 17.51 6.34
N ASN A 287 22.83 16.74 7.15
CA ASN A 287 21.94 17.26 8.19
C ASN A 287 22.17 16.48 9.49
N ILE A 288 22.72 17.18 10.51
CA ILE A 288 23.16 16.56 11.78
C ILE A 288 22.02 15.99 12.64
N ASP A 289 20.80 16.39 12.35
CA ASP A 289 19.55 16.00 13.01
C ASP A 289 18.84 14.85 12.28
N ILE A 290 19.39 14.35 11.16
CA ILE A 290 18.86 13.22 10.41
C ILE A 290 19.86 12.06 10.49
N GLY A 291 19.42 10.93 11.07
CA GLY A 291 20.26 9.78 11.40
C GLY A 291 20.68 9.78 12.86
N ASP A 292 21.10 8.59 13.35
CA ASP A 292 21.73 8.45 14.66
C ASP A 292 23.15 7.84 14.59
N GLY A 293 23.64 7.62 13.36
CA GLY A 293 24.93 7.01 13.07
C GLY A 293 24.92 5.48 13.16
N ASN A 294 23.79 4.87 13.49
CA ASN A 294 23.63 3.42 13.54
C ASN A 294 22.58 2.99 12.53
N LYS A 295 23.05 2.50 11.37
CA LYS A 295 22.17 1.84 10.39
C LYS A 295 21.47 0.64 11.03
N GLY A 296 20.21 0.86 11.40
CA GLY A 296 19.29 -0.11 11.93
C GLY A 296 18.70 -1.00 10.84
N GLU A 297 17.72 -1.80 11.25
CA GLU A 297 17.05 -2.79 10.41
C GLU A 297 15.55 -2.48 10.34
N SER A 298 15.20 -1.42 9.61
CA SER A 298 13.81 -1.07 9.36
C SER A 298 13.18 -1.99 8.31
N ASN A 299 11.86 -1.90 8.13
CA ASN A 299 11.12 -2.79 7.23
C ASN A 299 11.66 -2.72 5.79
N PHE A 300 12.00 -1.54 5.29
CA PHE A 300 12.64 -1.37 3.99
C PHE A 300 13.94 -2.16 3.89
N ASP A 301 14.84 -2.00 4.85
CA ASP A 301 16.18 -2.62 4.85
C ASP A 301 16.06 -4.15 4.85
N LEU A 302 15.19 -4.67 5.73
CA LEU A 302 14.98 -6.10 5.90
C LEU A 302 14.30 -6.74 4.69
N ILE A 303 13.25 -6.11 4.13
CA ILE A 303 12.60 -6.61 2.91
C ILE A 303 13.59 -6.61 1.75
N SER A 304 14.34 -5.53 1.60
CA SER A 304 15.32 -5.39 0.52
C SER A 304 16.42 -6.44 0.62
N TYR A 305 16.93 -6.68 1.83
CA TYR A 305 17.96 -7.69 2.09
C TYR A 305 17.45 -9.12 1.89
N PHE A 306 16.26 -9.45 2.38
CA PHE A 306 15.74 -10.82 2.33
C PHE A 306 15.14 -11.20 0.98
N TYR A 307 14.60 -10.27 0.20
CA TYR A 307 13.83 -10.60 -1.02
C TYR A 307 14.23 -9.85 -2.29
N LEU A 308 14.81 -8.65 -2.17
CA LEU A 308 15.07 -7.79 -3.35
C LEU A 308 16.56 -7.68 -3.72
N GLY A 309 17.43 -8.26 -2.88
CA GLY A 309 18.84 -8.51 -3.20
C GLY A 309 19.80 -7.42 -2.75
N ASN A 310 19.37 -6.46 -1.94
CA ASN A 310 20.29 -5.52 -1.30
C ASN A 310 21.24 -6.25 -0.35
N ASN A 311 22.43 -5.70 -0.16
CA ASN A 311 23.30 -6.08 0.95
C ASN A 311 22.72 -5.56 2.27
N ARG A 312 23.16 -6.15 3.38
CA ARG A 312 22.78 -5.67 4.72
C ARG A 312 23.39 -4.28 4.91
N ASN A 313 22.58 -3.31 5.31
CA ASN A 313 23.00 -1.93 5.60
C ASN A 313 23.43 -1.10 4.37
N GLU A 314 23.01 -1.50 3.16
CA GLU A 314 23.34 -0.82 1.90
C GLU A 314 22.19 -0.84 0.88
N GLU A 315 22.02 0.24 0.12
CA GLU A 315 21.07 0.36 -1.00
C GLU A 315 21.69 -0.13 -2.32
N THR A 316 21.96 -1.44 -2.42
CA THR A 316 22.69 -2.00 -3.59
C THR A 316 21.89 -1.94 -4.89
N TYR A 317 20.58 -2.20 -4.83
CA TYR A 317 19.71 -2.26 -6.00
C TYR A 317 18.44 -1.43 -5.81
N PHE A 318 17.82 -1.51 -4.63
CA PHE A 318 16.65 -0.73 -4.25
C PHE A 318 17.06 0.35 -3.27
N SER A 319 16.47 1.53 -3.38
CA SER A 319 16.73 2.66 -2.50
C SER A 319 15.45 3.25 -1.93
N ASP A 320 15.59 4.16 -0.97
CA ASP A 320 14.53 4.98 -0.40
C ASP A 320 13.65 5.66 -1.49
N TRP A 321 14.21 5.98 -2.65
CA TRP A 321 13.49 6.53 -3.80
C TRP A 321 12.35 5.62 -4.25
N ASP A 322 12.53 4.30 -4.15
CA ASP A 322 11.51 3.32 -4.49
C ASP A 322 10.28 3.44 -3.59
N LEU A 323 10.45 3.77 -2.30
CA LEU A 323 9.34 3.97 -1.37
C LEU A 323 8.46 5.16 -1.75
N ILE A 324 9.05 6.19 -2.36
CA ILE A 324 8.33 7.39 -2.82
C ILE A 324 7.43 7.05 -4.01
N THR A 325 7.82 6.11 -4.86
CA THR A 325 7.00 5.71 -6.01
C THR A 325 5.71 5.00 -5.59
N ILE A 326 4.63 5.19 -6.35
CA ILE A 326 3.37 4.45 -6.19
C ILE A 326 3.63 2.94 -6.28
N ARG A 327 4.47 2.54 -7.23
CA ARG A 327 4.83 1.14 -7.50
C ARG A 327 5.57 0.52 -6.31
N GLY A 328 6.55 1.20 -5.76
CA GLY A 328 7.37 0.70 -4.67
C GLY A 328 6.62 0.70 -3.35
N SER A 329 5.82 1.74 -3.05
CA SER A 329 4.86 1.71 -1.94
C SER A 329 3.99 0.44 -1.98
N ILE A 330 3.40 0.14 -3.14
CA ILE A 330 2.57 -1.05 -3.31
C ILE A 330 3.39 -2.34 -3.20
N LEU A 331 4.57 -2.42 -3.83
CA LEU A 331 5.42 -3.62 -3.79
C LEU A 331 5.87 -3.95 -2.37
N TYR A 332 6.47 -2.99 -1.65
CA TYR A 332 6.97 -3.22 -0.30
C TYR A 332 5.84 -3.55 0.68
N SER A 333 4.72 -2.85 0.58
CA SER A 333 3.55 -3.15 1.42
C SER A 333 2.98 -4.54 1.11
N ALA A 334 2.85 -4.92 -0.17
CA ALA A 334 2.39 -6.25 -0.55
C ALA A 334 3.30 -7.37 -0.04
N ILE A 335 4.63 -7.18 -0.11
CA ILE A 335 5.60 -8.12 0.46
C ILE A 335 5.39 -8.25 1.97
N TYR A 336 5.30 -7.13 2.68
CA TYR A 336 5.16 -7.14 4.13
C TYR A 336 3.82 -7.71 4.60
N LEU A 337 2.73 -7.39 3.90
CA LEU A 337 1.41 -7.96 4.16
C LEU A 337 1.40 -9.47 3.95
N ASP A 338 2.07 -9.99 2.91
CA ASP A 338 2.17 -11.43 2.68
C ASP A 338 3.02 -12.13 3.76
N MET A 339 4.13 -11.52 4.21
CA MET A 339 4.90 -11.99 5.36
C MET A 339 4.02 -12.17 6.61
N LEU A 340 3.20 -11.17 6.91
CA LEU A 340 2.25 -11.19 8.04
C LEU A 340 1.14 -12.22 7.82
N TYR A 341 0.56 -12.27 6.62
CA TYR A 341 -0.47 -13.23 6.24
C TYR A 341 0.00 -14.66 6.47
N GLN A 342 1.14 -15.05 5.89
CA GLN A 342 1.67 -16.41 6.01
C GLN A 342 2.03 -16.78 7.45
N LYS A 343 2.52 -15.80 8.23
CA LYS A 343 2.81 -15.99 9.65
C LYS A 343 1.53 -16.25 10.47
N LEU A 344 0.45 -15.53 10.18
CA LEU A 344 -0.75 -15.50 11.01
C LEU A 344 -1.82 -16.52 10.61
N ILE A 345 -1.95 -16.81 9.31
CA ILE A 345 -3.01 -17.68 8.78
C ILE A 345 -3.00 -19.08 9.40
N LYS A 346 -1.82 -19.58 9.79
CA LYS A 346 -1.63 -20.90 10.42
C LYS A 346 -2.26 -21.03 11.82
N TYR A 347 -2.62 -19.92 12.45
CA TYR A 347 -3.28 -19.88 13.77
C TYR A 347 -4.79 -19.62 13.67
N ILE A 348 -5.27 -19.26 12.48
CA ILE A 348 -6.67 -18.87 12.24
C ILE A 348 -7.46 -19.97 11.55
N LYS A 349 -6.80 -20.73 10.66
CA LYS A 349 -7.30 -21.99 10.11
C LYS A 349 -7.19 -23.08 11.17
#